data_AF-E2A2B6-F1
#
_entry.id   AF-E2A2B6-F1
#
_cell.length_a   1.000
_cell.length_b   1.000
_cell.length_c   1.000
_cell.angle_alpha   90.00
_cell.angle_beta   90.00
_cell.angle_gamma   90.00
#
_symmetry.space_group_name_H-M   'P 1'
#
loop_
_entity.id
_entity.type
_entity.pdbx_description
1 polymer ?
#
loop_
_entity_poly.entity_id
_entity_poly.type
_entity_poly.pdbx_seq_one_letter_code
_entity_poly.pdbx_strand_id
1 'polypeptide(L)' 'VIRSGTKFITNWFRKPTWSGRYINFYSNHPLKYKINTIYNLVDHAILLSDDCFKQENIKLVYDTLM' A
#
# COMPACT_ATOMS: atom_id res chain seq x y z
N VAL A 1 -8.41 10.90 7.76
CA VAL A 1 -7.90 12.24 7.39
C VAL A 1 -7.62 12.98 8.67
N ILE A 2 -6.40 13.49 8.83
CA ILE A 2 -5.96 14.25 10.00
C ILE A 2 -5.79 15.70 9.55
N ARG A 3 -6.36 16.66 10.27
CA ARG A 3 -6.18 18.09 9.97
C ARG A 3 -4.99 18.61 10.77
N SER A 4 -3.95 19.04 10.06
CA SER A 4 -2.78 19.71 10.65
C SER A 4 -2.77 21.16 10.19
N GLY A 5 -3.35 22.05 11.00
CA GLY A 5 -3.52 23.46 10.66
C GLY A 5 -4.35 23.68 9.40
N THR A 6 -3.69 24.15 8.33
CA THR A 6 -4.27 24.40 6.99
C THR A 6 -4.13 23.22 6.03
N LYS A 7 -3.36 22.18 6.38
CA LYS A 7 -3.15 21.00 5.55
C LYS A 7 -4.00 19.82 6.01
N PHE A 8 -4.50 19.06 5.03
CA PHE A 8 -5.15 17.78 5.26
C PHE A 8 -4.15 16.67 5.02
N ILE A 9 -3.77 15.99 6.09
CA ILE A 9 -2.90 14.83 6.01
C ILE A 9 -3.76 13.60 5.80
N THR A 10 -3.52 12.92 4.69
CA THR A 10 -4.25 11.71 4.32
C THR A 10 -3.32 10.51 4.34
N ASN A 11 -3.86 9.37 4.77
CA ASN A 11 -3.18 8.09 4.69
C ASN A 11 -4.00 7.16 3.81
N TRP A 12 -3.36 6.17 3.21
CA TRP A 12 -4.00 5.13 2.42
C TRP A 12 -5.07 4.41 3.27
N PHE A 13 -6.33 4.69 2.96
CA PHE A 13 -7.47 4.13 3.69
C PHE A 13 -7.60 2.63 3.43
N ARG A 14 -7.72 1.87 4.52
CA ARG A 14 -7.97 0.43 4.50
C ARG A 14 -9.20 0.14 5.36
N LYS A 15 -10.07 -0.74 4.86
CA LYS A 15 -11.23 -1.17 5.64
C LYS A 15 -10.75 -1.95 6.88
N PRO A 16 -11.46 -1.85 8.03
CA PRO A 16 -11.11 -2.62 9.24
C PRO A 16 -11.11 -4.14 9.02
N THR A 17 -11.87 -4.60 8.03
CA THR A 17 -12.01 -6.02 7.66
C THR A 17 -11.01 -6.47 6.59
N TRP A 18 -10.02 -5.64 6.25
CA TRP A 18 -9.04 -5.99 5.24
C TRP A 18 -8.13 -7.11 5.76
N SER A 19 -8.11 -8.22 5.03
CA SER A 19 -7.33 -9.41 5.40
C SER A 19 -5.83 -9.25 5.20
N GLY A 20 -5.37 -8.22 4.47
CA GLY A 20 -3.97 -8.06 4.11
C GLY A 20 -3.44 -9.24 3.30
N ARG A 21 -4.26 -9.87 2.46
CA ARG A 21 -3.83 -11.01 1.63
C ARG A 21 -3.76 -10.60 0.17
N TYR A 22 -2.56 -10.69 -0.39
CA TYR A 22 -2.30 -10.56 -1.82
C TYR A 22 -1.57 -11.78 -2.37
N ILE A 23 -1.25 -11.73 -3.65
CA ILE A 23 -0.42 -12.73 -4.30
C ILE A 23 0.99 -12.69 -3.69
N ASN A 24 1.41 -13.79 -3.07
CA ASN A 24 2.76 -13.90 -2.53
C ASN A 24 3.78 -13.82 -3.69
N PHE A 25 4.84 -13.04 -3.53
CA PHE A 25 5.84 -12.85 -4.59
C PHE A 25 6.57 -14.15 -4.97
N TYR A 26 6.80 -15.05 -4.02
CA TYR A 26 7.47 -16.34 -4.21
C TYR A 26 6.53 -17.46 -4.68
N SER A 27 5.24 -17.19 -4.80
CA SER A 27 4.28 -18.15 -5.36
C SER A 27 4.58 -18.46 -6.83
N ASN A 28 4.11 -19.63 -7.28
CA ASN A 28 4.26 -20.12 -8.67
C ASN A 28 3.38 -19.37 -9.69
N HIS A 29 2.77 -18.26 -9.31
CA HIS A 29 1.96 -17.46 -10.22
C HIS A 29 2.82 -16.72 -11.26
N PRO A 30 2.29 -16.46 -12.47
CA PRO A 30 3.01 -15.71 -13.48
C PRO A 30 3.49 -14.34 -12.98
N LEU A 31 4.73 -13.99 -13.31
CA LEU A 31 5.39 -12.77 -12.85
C LEU A 31 4.58 -11.49 -13.17
N LYS A 32 3.90 -11.47 -14.32
CA LYS A 32 3.05 -10.33 -14.75
C LYS A 32 2.00 -9.94 -13.71
N TYR A 33 1.37 -10.91 -13.03
CA TYR A 33 0.33 -10.62 -12.05
C TYR A 33 0.94 -10.13 -10.73
N LYS A 34 2.10 -10.65 -10.36
CA LYS A 34 2.86 -10.22 -9.17
C LYS A 34 3.32 -8.78 -9.32
N ILE A 35 3.92 -8.45 -10.47
CA ILE A 35 4.35 -7.09 -10.82
C ILE A 35 3.16 -6.13 -10.83
N ASN A 36 2.05 -6.49 -11.49
CA ASN A 36 0.86 -5.65 -11.51
C ASN A 36 0.30 -5.40 -10.10
N THR A 37 0.35 -6.40 -9.21
CA THR A 37 -0.08 -6.25 -7.82
C THR A 37 0.83 -5.28 -7.06
N ILE A 38 2.14 -5.40 -7.23
CA ILE A 38 3.13 -4.50 -6.65
C ILE A 38 2.90 -3.05 -7.11
N TYR A 39 2.75 -2.82 -8.42
CA TYR A 39 2.52 -1.47 -8.95
C TYR A 39 1.27 -0.83 -8.35
N ASN A 40 0.13 -1.53 -8.36
CA ASN A 40 -1.11 -0.98 -7.79
C ASN A 40 -0.95 -0.63 -6.29
N LEU A 41 -0.25 -1.46 -5.52
CA LEU A 41 -0.04 -1.22 -4.09
C LEU A 41 0.90 -0.03 -3.83
N VAL A 42 1.99 0.07 -4.60
CA VAL A 42 2.95 1.18 -4.50
C VAL A 42 2.32 2.49 -4.96
N ASP A 43 1.57 2.48 -6.06
CA ASP A 43 0.86 3.66 -6.57
C ASP A 43 -0.13 4.17 -5.53
N HIS A 44 -0.89 3.28 -4.89
CA HIS A 44 -1.80 3.67 -3.82
C HIS A 44 -1.05 4.23 -2.61
N ALA A 45 0.08 3.63 -2.23
CA ALA A 45 0.91 4.12 -1.13
C ALA A 45 1.47 5.52 -1.42
N ILE A 46 1.81 5.85 -2.67
CA ILE A 46 2.44 7.13 -3.02
C ILE A 46 1.41 8.21 -3.37
N LEU A 47 0.36 7.88 -4.13
CA LEU A 47 -0.61 8.84 -4.66
C LEU A 47 -1.71 9.20 -3.65
N LEU A 48 -2.09 8.26 -2.78
CA LEU A 48 -3.20 8.43 -1.83
C LEU A 48 -2.75 8.76 -0.41
N SER A 49 -1.45 8.85 -0.16
CA SER A 49 -0.91 9.16 1.16
C SER A 49 0.08 10.32 1.14
N ASP A 50 0.08 11.07 2.24
CA ASP A 50 1.03 12.15 2.48
C ASP A 50 2.46 11.60 2.66
N ASP A 51 3.46 12.44 2.41
CA ASP A 51 4.88 12.03 2.45
C ASP A 51 5.28 11.37 3.77
N CYS A 52 4.69 11.81 4.88
CA CYS A 52 4.93 11.25 6.20
C CYS A 52 4.57 9.77 6.33
N PHE A 53 3.60 9.27 5.56
CA PHE A 53 3.11 7.90 5.64
C PHE A 53 3.66 6.99 4.54
N LYS A 54 4.36 7.54 3.53
CA LYS A 54 4.88 6.76 2.40
C LYS A 54 5.80 5.64 2.85
N GLN A 55 6.69 5.90 3.81
CA GLN A 55 7.65 4.90 4.27
C GLN A 55 6.97 3.74 5.02
N GLU A 56 5.99 4.05 5.89
CA GLU A 56 5.18 3.03 6.58
C GLU A 56 4.33 2.22 5.60
N ASN A 57 3.72 2.89 4.61
CA ASN A 57 2.90 2.22 3.60
C ASN A 57 3.73 1.31 2.69
N ILE A 58 4.93 1.73 2.28
CA ILE A 58 5.83 0.88 1.49
C ILE A 58 6.29 -0.34 2.30
N LYS A 59 6.63 -0.14 3.58
CA LYS A 59 6.99 -1.25 4.47
C LYS A 59 5.84 -2.25 4.60
N LEU A 60 4.61 -1.76 4.79
CA LEU A 60 3.42 -2.59 4.83
C LEU A 60 3.25 -3.38 3.52
N VAL A 61 3.40 -2.74 2.36
CA VAL A 61 3.29 -3.41 1.05
C VAL A 61 4.30 -4.55 0.95
N TYR A 62 5.54 -4.32 1.38
CA TYR A 62 6.57 -5.35 1.44
C TYR A 62 6.16 -6.53 2.34
N ASP A 63 5.73 -6.24 3.57
CA ASP A 63 5.31 -7.26 4.54
C ASP A 63 4.10 -8.07 4.04
N THR A 64 3.26 -7.49 3.17
CA THR A 64 2.07 -8.16 2.64
C THR A 64 2.36 -9.07 1.45
N LEU A 65 3.49 -8.87 0.77
CA LEU A 65 3.86 -9.59 -0.46
C LEU A 65 4.89 -10.70 -0.24
N MET A 66 5.62 -10.67 0.87
CA MET A 66 6.52 -11.75 1.31
C MET A 66 5.75 -13.00 1.73
#